data_AF-A0A842KI46-F1
#
_entry.id   AF-A0A842KI46-F1
#
_cell.length_a   1.000
_cell.length_b   1.000
_cell.length_c   1.000
_cell.angle_alpha   90.00
_cell.angle_beta   90.00
_cell.angle_gamma   90.00
#
_symmetry.space_group_name_H-M   'P 1'
#
loop_
_entity.id
_entity.type
_entity.pdbx_description
1 polymer ?
#
loop_
_entity_poly.entity_id
_entity_poly.type
_entity_poly.pdbx_seq_one_letter_code
_entity_poly.pdbx_strand_id
1 'polypeptide(L)' 'MKINARIIFCLLVILAGVAYYILWNLKYNAWSDIGIYSVSVFFIGFGFLGLLYSIIKTEREKT' A
#
# COMPACT_ATOMS: atom_id res chain seq x y z
N MET A 1 -12.56 -14.01 -5.74
CA MET A 1 -11.44 -13.08 -6.03
C MET A 1 -10.32 -13.86 -6.71
N LYS A 2 -10.05 -13.65 -8.00
CA LYS A 2 -8.89 -14.29 -8.66
C LYS A 2 -7.65 -13.52 -8.22
N ILE A 3 -6.86 -14.11 -7.34
CA ILE A 3 -5.60 -13.48 -6.89
C ILE A 3 -4.63 -13.51 -8.07
N ASN A 4 -4.32 -12.32 -8.59
CA ASN A 4 -3.34 -12.10 -9.64
C ASN A 4 -2.04 -11.58 -9.00
N ALA A 5 -0.89 -11.85 -9.61
CA ALA A 5 0.41 -11.29 -9.24
C ALA A 5 0.36 -9.76 -9.03
N ARG A 6 -0.46 -9.02 -9.80
CA ARG A 6 -0.68 -7.58 -9.60
C ARG A 6 -1.32 -7.24 -8.25
N ILE A 7 -2.31 -8.02 -7.81
CA ILE A 7 -2.98 -7.81 -6.51
C ILE A 7 -2.01 -8.11 -5.37
N ILE A 8 -1.24 -9.19 -5.49
CA ILE A 8 -0.21 -9.56 -4.51
C ILE A 8 0.83 -8.45 -4.41
N PHE A 9 1.30 -7.93 -5.55
CA PHE A 9 2.24 -6.82 -5.57
C PHE A 9 1.68 -5.57 -4.89
N CYS A 10 0.45 -5.17 -5.17
CA CYS A 10 -0.19 -4.03 -4.50
C CYS A 10 -0.29 -4.24 -2.98
N LEU A 11 -0.65 -5.45 -2.53
CA LEU A 11 -0.67 -5.78 -1.10
C LEU A 11 0.71 -5.66 -0.45
N LEU A 12 1.76 -6.14 -1.10
CA LEU A 12 3.14 -6.01 -0.61
C LEU A 12 3.58 -4.55 -0.51
N VAL A 13 3.20 -3.71 -1.47
CA VAL A 13 3.51 -2.27 -1.46
C VAL A 13 2.81 -1.57 -0.28
N ILE A 14 1.54 -1.89 -0.01
CA ILE A 14 0.82 -1.36 1.16
C ILE A 14 1.51 -1.82 2.46
N LEU A 15 1.81 -3.12 2.57
CA LEU A 15 2.51 -3.70 3.71
C LEU A 15 3.86 -3.03 3.95
N ALA A 16 4.64 -2.77 2.90
CA ALA A 16 5.91 -2.08 3.00
C ALA A 16 5.74 -0.65 3.52
N GLY A 17 4.72 0.09 3.06
CA GLY A 17 4.42 1.45 3.56
C GLY A 17 4.04 1.47 5.04
N VAL A 18 3.22 0.51 5.48
CA VAL A 18 2.83 0.35 6.89
C VAL A 18 4.02 -0.08 7.75
N ALA A 19 4.79 -1.06 7.30
CA ALA A 19 5.97 -1.55 8.01
C ALA A 19 7.03 -0.45 8.15
N TYR A 20 7.28 0.32 7.08
CA TYR A 20 8.16 1.49 7.12
C TYR A 20 7.71 2.50 8.18
N TYR A 21 6.42 2.85 8.20
CA TYR A 21 5.87 3.75 9.20
C TYR A 21 6.12 3.24 10.62
N ILE A 22 5.72 2.00 10.91
CA ILE A 22 5.80 1.44 12.26
C ILE A 22 7.25 1.28 12.71
N LEU A 23 8.12 0.70 11.88
CA LEU A 23 9.52 0.44 12.23
C LEU A 23 10.28 1.75 12.48
N TRP A 24 10.02 2.79 11.67
CA TRP A 24 10.65 4.08 11.86
C TRP A 24 10.21 4.75 13.16
N ASN A 25 8.91 4.71 13.44
CA ASN A 25 8.33 5.26 14.66
C ASN A 25 8.82 4.54 15.92
N LEU A 26 8.96 3.22 15.87
CA LEU A 26 9.54 2.45 16.98
C LEU A 26 11.00 2.79 17.22
N LYS A 27 11.78 3.04 16.17
CA LYS A 27 13.22 3.30 16.28
C LYS A 27 13.55 4.74 16.70
N TYR A 28 12.80 5.72 16.19
CA TYR A 28 13.13 7.14 16.33
C TYR A 28 12.07 7.94 17.10
N ASN A 29 10.98 7.30 17.54
CA ASN A 29 9.85 7.93 18.24
C ASN A 29 9.24 9.14 17.48
N ALA A 30 9.26 9.06 16.15
CA ALA A 30 8.97 10.17 15.24
C ALA A 30 7.52 10.19 14.73
N TRP A 31 6.53 9.95 15.63
CA TRP A 31 5.11 9.72 15.30
C TRP A 31 4.39 10.88 14.62
N SER A 32 5.01 12.05 14.59
CA SER A 32 4.46 13.28 13.99
C SER A 32 5.39 13.88 12.94
N ASP A 33 6.40 13.13 12.50
CA ASP A 33 7.32 13.58 11.48
C ASP A 33 6.65 13.56 10.09
N ILE A 34 6.53 14.75 9.52
CA ILE A 34 5.86 14.96 8.23
C ILE A 34 6.56 14.21 7.10
N GLY A 35 7.88 14.02 7.16
CA GLY A 35 8.66 13.30 6.15
C GLY A 35 8.30 11.82 6.13
N ILE A 36 8.16 11.20 7.31
CA ILE A 36 7.77 9.80 7.43
C ILE A 36 6.34 9.59 6.95
N TYR A 37 5.42 10.47 7.33
CA TYR A 37 4.05 10.45 6.83
C TYR A 37 3.99 10.59 5.31
N SER A 38 4.77 11.50 4.71
CA SER A 38 4.79 11.73 3.27
C SER A 38 5.13 10.45 2.51
N VAL A 39 6.18 9.74 2.95
CA VAL A 39 6.62 8.48 2.34
C VAL A 39 5.58 7.38 2.54
N SER A 40 5.08 7.21 3.77
CA SER A 40 4.08 6.17 4.09
C SER A 40 2.76 6.36 3.33
N VAL A 41 2.25 7.59 3.25
CA VAL A 41 1.03 7.91 2.50
C VAL A 41 1.22 7.65 1.01
N PHE A 42 2.41 7.91 0.46
CA PHE A 42 2.69 7.59 -0.94
C PHE A 42 2.60 6.09 -1.19
N PHE A 43 3.30 5.26 -0.40
CA PHE A 43 3.26 3.80 -0.55
C PHE A 43 1.86 3.21 -0.33
N ILE A 44 1.19 3.63 0.74
CA ILE A 44 -0.16 3.14 1.07
C ILE A 44 -1.18 3.60 0.03
N GLY A 45 -1.14 4.89 -0.34
CA GLY A 45 -2.07 5.49 -1.31
C GLY A 45 -1.95 4.87 -2.70
N PHE A 46 -0.73 4.79 -3.25
CA PHE A 46 -0.53 4.15 -4.56
C PHE A 46 -0.80 2.65 -4.53
N GLY A 47 -0.44 1.96 -3.44
CA GLY A 47 -0.77 0.56 -3.26
C GLY A 47 -2.27 0.32 -3.23
N PHE A 48 -3.03 1.18 -2.54
CA PHE A 48 -4.48 1.11 -2.45
C PHE A 48 -5.16 1.41 -3.80
N LEU A 49 -4.73 2.47 -4.50
CA LEU A 49 -5.24 2.80 -5.83
C LEU A 49 -4.95 1.69 -6.85
N GLY A 50 -3.75 1.12 -6.83
CA GLY A 50 -3.38 -0.02 -7.69
C GLY A 50 -4.22 -1.26 -7.40
N LEU A 51 -4.50 -1.53 -6.12
CA LEU A 51 -5.37 -2.63 -5.70
C LEU A 51 -6.81 -2.41 -6.19
N LEU A 52 -7.34 -1.20 -5.99
CA LEU A 52 -8.68 -0.83 -6.44
C LEU A 52 -8.83 -0.97 -7.96
N TYR A 53 -7.87 -0.45 -8.72
CA TYR A 53 -7.85 -0.58 -10.18
C TYR A 53 -7.82 -2.04 -10.63
N SER A 54 -7.00 -2.87 -9.98
CA SER A 54 -6.86 -4.29 -10.30
C SER A 54 -8.15 -5.08 -10.02
N ILE A 55 -8.85 -4.75 -8.92
CA ILE A 55 -10.15 -5.34 -8.58
C ILE A 55 -11.18 -4.96 -9.64
N ILE A 56 -11.32 -3.67 -9.98
CA ILE A 56 -12.28 -3.19 -10.98
C ILE A 56 -12.04 -3.87 -12.34
N LYS A 57 -10.77 -3.98 -12.76
CA LYS A 57 -10.41 -4.67 -14.01
C LYS A 57 -10.80 -6.15 -14.00
N THR A 58 -10.57 -6.84 -12.87
CA THR A 58 -10.90 -8.26 -12.72
C THR A 58 -12.39 -8.53 -12.80
N GLU A 59 -13.22 -7.64 -12.24
CA GLU A 59 -14.68 -7.74 -12.33
C GLU A 59 -15.17 -7.47 -13.77
N ARG A 60 -14.57 -6.51 -14.48
CA ARG A 60 -14.90 -6.22 -15.88
C ARG A 60 -14.55 -7.36 -16.85
N GLU A 61 -13.48 -8.12 -16.61
CA GLU A 61 -13.11 -9.27 -17.45
C GLU A 61 -14.02 -10.50 -17.27
N LYS A 62 -14.92 -10.50 -16.28
CA LYS A 62 -15.88 -11.58 -16.03
C LYS A 62 -17.25 -11.38 -16.67
N THR A 63 -17.55 -10.18 -17.18
CA THR A 63 -18.81 -9.85 -17.88
C THR A 63 -18.60 -9.92 -19.38
#